data_AF-A0AAU9FFQ9-F1
#
_entry.id   AF-A0AAU9FFQ9-F1
#
_cell.length_a   1.000
_cell.length_b   1.000
_cell.length_c   1.000
_cell.angle_alpha   90.00
_cell.angle_beta   90.00
_cell.angle_gamma   90.00
#
_symmetry.space_group_name_H-M   'P 1'
#
loop_
_entity.id
_entity.type
_entity.pdbx_description
1 polymer ?
#
loop_
_entity_poly.entity_id
_entity_poly.type
_entity_poly.pdbx_seq_one_letter_code
_entity_poly.pdbx_strand_id
1 'polypeptide(L)'
;MMRTLFAVRGQCQQLLRRSFTPHHSGQRPQQILPCRIRMKSTDSPGEAARKLRSKSTLYYITAGGVLIVGLSYAAVPLYSIFCQAYSYGGTTSQGHDAEKVEHMVKVDDRVLKIRFNADIGSSMRWNFKPQQYEIKVAPGETALAFYTAKNPTEKAVIGISTYNVIPFEAGAYFNKIQCFCFEEQQLNPHEEVDMPVFFYIDPEITQDPALEHCDTITLSYTFFEAKEGLKLNFPNYAKPHASTA
;
A
#
# COMPACT_ATOMS: atom_id res chain seq x y z
N MET A 1 20.59 -37.47 17.35
CA MET A 1 20.22 -38.83 17.85
C MET A 1 18.72 -38.85 18.15
N MET A 2 18.14 -40.03 18.45
CA MET A 2 16.76 -40.33 18.88
C MET A 2 15.65 -39.28 18.62
N ARG A 3 14.68 -39.54 17.74
CA ARG A 3 13.56 -40.51 17.92
C ARG A 3 12.66 -40.21 19.14
N THR A 4 11.35 -40.08 18.85
CA THR A 4 10.22 -40.73 19.58
C THR A 4 9.84 -40.22 20.99
N LEU A 5 8.67 -40.52 21.58
CA LEU A 5 7.44 -41.27 21.17
C LEU A 5 6.27 -40.81 22.06
N PHE A 6 5.05 -40.67 21.50
CA PHE A 6 3.75 -40.91 22.19
C PHE A 6 3.43 -40.08 23.46
N ALA A 7 2.27 -40.23 24.14
CA ALA A 7 0.86 -40.36 23.72
C ALA A 7 -0.02 -40.30 24.99
N VAL A 8 -1.28 -40.79 24.91
CA VAL A 8 -2.21 -41.12 26.03
C VAL A 8 -2.84 -39.86 26.69
N ARG A 9 -4.13 -39.49 26.51
CA ARG A 9 -5.44 -40.20 26.59
C ARG A 9 -5.98 -40.30 28.03
N GLY A 10 -7.08 -39.62 28.33
CA GLY A 10 -7.84 -39.80 29.58
C GLY A 10 -9.17 -39.03 29.61
N GLN A 11 -10.14 -39.52 30.39
CA GLN A 11 -11.45 -38.90 30.76
C GLN A 11 -12.40 -38.59 29.56
N CYS A 12 -13.56 -39.22 29.32
CA CYS A 12 -14.50 -40.05 30.09
C CYS A 12 -15.44 -39.29 31.07
N GLN A 13 -16.70 -39.74 31.13
CA GLN A 13 -17.93 -39.14 31.75
C GLN A 13 -18.73 -38.19 30.82
N GLN A 14 -20.07 -38.15 30.81
CA GLN A 14 -21.10 -38.84 31.63
C GLN A 14 -22.47 -39.02 30.87
N LEU A 15 -23.25 -40.06 31.23
CA LEU A 15 -24.74 -40.18 31.32
C LEU A 15 -25.65 -39.55 30.22
N LEU A 16 -26.35 -40.33 29.38
CA LEU A 16 -27.67 -41.00 29.58
C LEU A 16 -28.89 -40.29 28.90
N ARG A 17 -29.51 -40.99 27.93
CA ARG A 17 -30.93 -41.42 28.04
C ARG A 17 -31.22 -42.59 27.07
N ARG A 18 -32.30 -43.35 27.35
CA ARG A 18 -32.72 -44.57 26.64
C ARG A 18 -33.95 -44.32 25.75
N SER A 19 -34.08 -45.08 24.67
CA SER A 19 -35.36 -45.70 24.27
C SER A 19 -35.17 -46.79 23.20
N PHE A 20 -36.13 -47.73 23.14
CA PHE A 20 -36.31 -48.81 22.15
C PHE A 20 -35.31 -49.99 22.08
N THR A 21 -35.77 -51.11 22.65
CA THR A 21 -35.47 -52.52 22.33
C THR A 21 -36.31 -53.00 21.12
N PRO A 22 -36.13 -54.22 20.54
CA PRO A 22 -35.32 -55.40 20.94
C PRO A 22 -34.28 -55.77 19.83
N HIS A 23 -33.80 -57.00 19.49
CA HIS A 23 -34.14 -58.39 19.86
C HIS A 23 -32.98 -59.41 19.59
N HIS A 24 -33.28 -60.70 19.74
CA HIS A 24 -32.51 -61.90 19.36
C HIS A 24 -32.32 -62.06 17.83
N SER A 25 -31.43 -62.90 17.25
CA SER A 25 -30.37 -63.84 17.73
C SER A 25 -29.53 -64.30 16.50
N GLY A 26 -28.35 -64.93 16.55
CA GLY A 26 -27.45 -65.33 17.65
C GLY A 26 -26.73 -66.67 17.37
N GLN A 27 -25.42 -66.79 17.69
CA GLN A 27 -24.56 -68.02 17.61
C GLN A 27 -24.19 -68.50 16.17
N ARG A 28 -23.07 -69.20 15.86
CA ARG A 28 -21.83 -69.63 16.59
C ARG A 28 -20.62 -69.76 15.58
N PRO A 29 -19.40 -70.33 15.86
CA PRO A 29 -18.15 -69.75 15.31
C PRO A 29 -17.16 -70.69 14.56
N GLN A 30 -16.04 -70.10 14.07
CA GLN A 30 -14.68 -70.65 13.87
C GLN A 30 -14.43 -71.97 13.08
N GLN A 31 -13.60 -71.89 12.02
CA GLN A 31 -12.39 -72.74 11.73
C GLN A 31 -11.65 -72.16 10.49
N ILE A 32 -10.35 -71.81 10.51
CA ILE A 32 -9.09 -72.60 10.43
C ILE A 32 -8.62 -72.95 8.98
N LEU A 33 -7.67 -72.14 8.47
CA LEU A 33 -6.56 -72.47 7.51
C LEU A 33 -6.94 -72.98 6.08
N PRO A 34 -6.01 -73.08 5.09
CA PRO A 34 -4.54 -73.03 5.14
C PRO A 34 -3.84 -71.91 4.34
N CYS A 35 -2.51 -71.85 4.50
CA CYS A 35 -1.62 -70.91 3.82
C CYS A 35 -1.47 -71.23 2.32
N ARG A 36 -1.59 -70.20 1.45
CA ARG A 36 -1.31 -70.32 0.01
C ARG A 36 -0.01 -69.57 -0.33
N ILE A 37 1.03 -70.31 -0.68
CA ILE A 37 2.32 -69.76 -1.10
C ILE A 37 2.11 -68.90 -2.36
N ARG A 38 2.18 -67.58 -2.22
CA ARG A 38 2.13 -66.65 -3.35
C ARG A 38 3.54 -66.49 -3.92
N MET A 39 3.83 -67.20 -5.01
CA MET A 39 5.03 -66.94 -5.81
C MET A 39 5.10 -65.45 -6.18
N LYS A 40 6.26 -64.84 -5.92
CA LYS A 40 6.53 -63.44 -6.25
C LYS A 40 6.84 -63.37 -7.76
N SER A 41 5.84 -62.99 -8.55
CA SER A 41 6.00 -62.76 -9.98
C SER A 41 7.08 -61.71 -10.25
N THR A 42 7.91 -61.98 -11.27
CA THR A 42 9.00 -61.10 -11.70
C THR A 42 8.47 -59.74 -12.16
N ASP A 43 9.13 -58.67 -11.70
CA ASP A 43 8.91 -57.30 -12.15
C ASP A 43 9.13 -57.22 -13.67
N SER A 44 8.18 -56.63 -14.41
CA SER A 44 8.16 -56.70 -15.88
C SER A 44 8.89 -55.49 -16.50
N PRO A 45 9.73 -55.67 -17.53
CA PRO A 45 10.62 -54.61 -18.02
C PRO A 45 9.90 -53.35 -18.52
N GLY A 46 8.60 -53.44 -18.88
CA GLY A 46 7.77 -52.27 -19.22
C GLY A 46 7.48 -51.33 -18.04
N GLU A 47 7.49 -51.82 -16.79
CA GLU A 47 7.23 -50.98 -15.61
C GLU A 47 8.40 -50.03 -15.33
N ALA A 48 9.64 -50.49 -15.47
CA ALA A 48 10.84 -49.66 -15.35
C ALA A 48 10.84 -48.49 -16.34
N ALA A 49 10.47 -48.73 -17.60
CA ALA A 49 10.37 -47.70 -18.64
C ALA A 49 9.27 -46.66 -18.33
N ARG A 50 8.11 -47.08 -17.81
CA ARG A 50 7.08 -46.15 -17.30
C ARG A 50 7.59 -45.33 -16.12
N LYS A 51 8.30 -45.94 -15.17
CA LYS A 51 8.87 -45.29 -13.97
C LYS A 51 9.94 -44.25 -14.30
N LEU A 52 10.69 -44.44 -15.38
CA LEU A 52 11.65 -43.45 -15.88
C LEU A 52 10.94 -42.26 -16.51
N ARG A 53 9.95 -42.48 -17.40
CA ARG A 53 9.18 -41.37 -18.00
C ARG A 53 8.42 -40.56 -16.94
N SER A 54 7.78 -41.20 -15.95
CA SER A 54 7.06 -40.48 -14.90
C SER A 54 7.98 -39.69 -13.95
N LYS A 55 9.19 -40.18 -13.66
CA LYS A 55 10.21 -39.39 -12.94
C LYS A 55 10.63 -38.15 -13.73
N SER A 56 10.87 -38.27 -15.04
CA SER A 56 11.19 -37.12 -15.88
C SER A 56 10.06 -36.10 -15.89
N THR A 57 8.80 -36.53 -16.06
CA THR A 57 7.63 -35.66 -15.98
C THR A 57 7.50 -34.98 -14.63
N LEU A 58 7.75 -35.69 -13.51
CA LEU A 58 7.74 -35.10 -12.17
C LEU A 58 8.79 -33.98 -12.05
N TYR A 59 10.03 -34.20 -12.51
CA TYR A 59 11.06 -33.16 -12.46
C TYR A 59 10.70 -31.92 -13.27
N TYR A 60 10.15 -32.09 -14.49
CA TYR A 60 9.69 -30.95 -15.30
C TYR A 60 8.56 -30.17 -14.62
N ILE A 61 7.60 -30.85 -13.97
CA ILE A 61 6.51 -30.20 -13.23
C ILE A 61 7.07 -29.43 -12.01
N THR A 62 7.98 -30.01 -11.25
CA THR A 62 8.59 -29.31 -10.09
C THR A 62 9.45 -28.12 -10.53
N ALA A 63 10.20 -28.24 -11.63
CA ALA A 63 11.01 -27.14 -12.17
C ALA A 63 10.12 -26.00 -12.68
N GLY A 64 9.03 -26.31 -13.39
CA GLY A 64 8.04 -25.33 -13.82
C GLY A 64 7.36 -24.63 -12.64
N GLY A 65 6.99 -25.37 -11.58
CA GLY A 65 6.42 -24.79 -10.36
C GLY A 65 7.36 -23.81 -9.66
N VAL A 66 8.63 -24.19 -9.48
CA VAL A 66 9.66 -23.31 -8.88
C VAL A 66 9.90 -22.08 -9.76
N LEU A 67 9.93 -22.23 -11.08
CA LEU A 67 10.13 -21.12 -12.02
C LEU A 67 8.96 -20.12 -12.00
N ILE A 68 7.71 -20.57 -11.95
CA ILE A 68 6.53 -19.71 -11.86
C ILE A 68 6.51 -18.93 -10.53
N VAL A 69 6.84 -19.58 -9.40
CA VAL A 69 6.93 -18.92 -8.10
C VAL A 69 8.08 -17.90 -8.07
N GLY A 70 9.24 -18.25 -8.63
CA GLY A 70 10.39 -17.35 -8.74
C GLY A 70 10.08 -16.10 -9.56
N LEU A 71 9.45 -16.25 -10.74
CA LEU A 71 9.02 -15.12 -11.56
C LEU A 71 7.96 -14.26 -10.86
N SER A 72 7.01 -14.87 -10.16
CA SER A 72 5.97 -14.15 -9.41
C SER A 72 6.56 -13.29 -8.29
N TYR A 73 7.59 -13.78 -7.60
CA TYR A 73 8.31 -13.01 -6.57
C TYR A 73 9.20 -11.91 -7.18
N ALA A 74 9.91 -12.21 -8.27
CA ALA A 74 10.80 -11.27 -8.95
C ALA A 74 10.08 -10.12 -9.67
N ALA A 75 8.80 -10.29 -10.03
CA ALA A 75 8.01 -9.27 -10.71
C ALA A 75 7.85 -7.97 -9.89
N VAL A 76 7.76 -8.06 -8.56
CA VAL A 76 7.56 -6.89 -7.68
C VAL A 76 8.78 -5.94 -7.69
N PRO A 77 10.02 -6.37 -7.35
CA PRO A 77 11.18 -5.50 -7.41
C PRO A 77 11.54 -5.08 -8.86
N LEU A 78 11.26 -5.91 -9.86
CA LEU A 78 11.45 -5.52 -11.26
C LEU A 78 10.51 -4.37 -11.66
N TYR A 79 9.27 -4.41 -11.20
CA TYR A 79 8.29 -3.34 -11.43
C TYR A 79 8.68 -2.03 -10.71
N SER A 80 9.14 -2.08 -9.45
CA SER A 80 9.59 -0.86 -8.76
C SER A 80 10.80 -0.22 -9.44
N ILE A 81 11.78 -1.03 -9.89
CA ILE A 81 12.94 -0.53 -10.65
C ILE A 81 12.48 0.08 -11.98
N PHE A 82 11.52 -0.52 -12.67
CA PHE A 82 10.98 0.03 -13.92
C PHE A 82 10.23 1.36 -13.71
N CYS A 83 9.39 1.45 -12.67
CA CYS A 83 8.70 2.68 -12.29
C CYS A 83 9.66 3.80 -11.88
N GLN A 84 10.76 3.48 -11.20
CA GLN A 84 11.83 4.44 -10.88
C GLN A 84 12.58 4.89 -12.14
N ALA A 85 12.94 3.97 -13.03
CA ALA A 85 13.74 4.29 -14.23
C ALA A 85 12.96 5.04 -15.32
N TYR A 86 11.64 4.83 -15.43
CA TYR A 86 10.77 5.53 -16.40
C TYR A 86 9.88 6.60 -15.77
N SER A 87 10.04 6.88 -14.46
CA SER A 87 9.26 7.83 -13.65
C SER A 87 7.72 7.67 -13.72
N TYR A 88 7.24 6.51 -14.20
CA TYR A 88 5.83 6.28 -14.57
C TYR A 88 4.98 5.96 -13.32
N GLY A 89 4.79 6.97 -12.48
CA GLY A 89 4.00 6.88 -11.24
C GLY A 89 4.27 7.96 -10.19
N GLY A 90 5.28 8.82 -10.37
CA GLY A 90 5.57 9.92 -9.41
C GLY A 90 5.99 9.47 -8.00
N THR A 91 6.33 8.20 -7.81
CA THR A 91 6.78 7.66 -6.52
C THR A 91 8.20 8.10 -6.23
N THR A 92 8.37 9.02 -5.28
CA THR A 92 9.68 9.49 -4.81
C THR A 92 10.54 8.33 -4.31
N SER A 93 11.86 8.50 -4.40
CA SER A 93 12.79 7.62 -3.69
C SER A 93 12.49 7.65 -2.19
N GLN A 94 12.47 6.49 -1.51
CA GLN A 94 12.51 6.45 -0.04
C GLN A 94 13.97 6.53 0.43
N GLY A 95 14.64 7.61 0.03
CA GLY A 95 15.90 8.08 0.61
C GLY A 95 15.64 9.28 1.50
N HIS A 96 16.44 9.47 2.55
CA HIS A 96 16.41 10.71 3.32
C HIS A 96 17.23 11.77 2.56
N ASP A 97 16.57 12.52 1.68
CA ASP A 97 17.17 13.61 0.89
C ASP A 97 17.55 14.87 1.72
N ALA A 98 18.07 14.67 2.94
CA ALA A 98 18.73 15.72 3.71
C ALA A 98 20.12 16.03 3.14
N GLU A 99 20.87 15.00 2.72
CA GLU A 99 22.23 15.12 2.18
C GLU A 99 22.25 15.75 0.77
N LYS A 100 21.20 15.50 -0.05
CA LYS A 100 21.08 16.09 -1.40
C LYS A 100 21.02 17.62 -1.35
N VAL A 101 20.47 18.20 -0.28
CA VAL A 101 20.29 19.66 -0.10
C VAL A 101 21.63 20.40 0.10
N GLU A 102 22.61 19.81 0.79
CA GLU A 102 23.91 20.48 1.04
C GLU A 102 24.77 20.63 -0.22
N HIS A 103 24.43 19.94 -1.31
CA HIS A 103 25.17 19.94 -2.58
C HIS A 103 24.42 20.58 -3.76
N MET A 104 23.24 21.19 -3.54
CA MET A 104 22.53 21.91 -4.59
C MET A 104 23.23 23.23 -4.96
N VAL A 105 23.85 23.27 -6.13
CA VAL A 105 24.31 24.53 -6.74
C VAL A 105 23.08 25.28 -7.26
N LYS A 106 22.81 26.46 -6.70
CA LYS A 106 21.74 27.36 -7.15
C LYS A 106 21.93 27.73 -8.63
N VAL A 107 20.89 27.57 -9.44
CA VAL A 107 20.88 28.00 -10.84
C VAL A 107 20.12 29.33 -10.95
N ASP A 108 20.83 30.44 -10.74
CA ASP A 108 20.22 31.79 -10.72
C ASP A 108 19.76 32.28 -12.11
N ASP A 109 20.20 31.63 -13.20
CA ASP A 109 19.86 31.99 -14.59
C ASP A 109 18.37 31.80 -14.94
N ARG A 110 17.57 31.12 -14.09
CA ARG A 110 16.14 30.87 -14.32
C ARG A 110 15.31 31.15 -13.06
N VAL A 111 14.41 32.12 -13.14
CA VAL A 111 13.54 32.52 -12.03
C VAL A 111 12.11 32.01 -12.24
N LEU A 112 11.68 31.08 -11.41
CA LEU A 112 10.33 30.49 -11.46
C LEU A 112 9.34 31.31 -10.63
N LYS A 113 8.12 31.47 -11.14
CA LYS A 113 7.00 32.07 -10.41
C LYS A 113 6.19 30.98 -9.72
N ILE A 114 6.12 31.03 -8.40
CA ILE A 114 5.32 30.10 -7.61
C ILE A 114 4.04 30.80 -7.19
N ARG A 115 2.92 30.39 -7.80
CA ARG A 115 1.59 30.92 -7.53
C ARG A 115 0.90 30.06 -6.48
N PHE A 116 0.27 30.70 -5.52
CA PHE A 116 -0.41 30.03 -4.42
C PHE A 116 -1.93 30.18 -4.55
N ASN A 117 -2.62 29.04 -4.46
CA ASN A 117 -4.06 28.97 -4.57
C ASN A 117 -4.66 28.25 -3.35
N ALA A 118 -5.83 28.70 -2.91
CA ALA A 118 -6.47 28.28 -1.67
C ALA A 118 -7.98 28.08 -1.90
N ASP A 119 -8.39 26.81 -1.87
CA ASP A 119 -9.75 26.36 -2.07
C ASP A 119 -10.30 25.67 -0.81
N ILE A 120 -11.62 25.59 -0.72
CA ILE A 120 -12.33 24.89 0.36
C ILE A 120 -13.43 24.00 -0.21
N GLY A 121 -13.58 22.80 0.36
CA GLY A 121 -14.67 21.88 0.05
C GLY A 121 -16.03 22.47 0.46
N SER A 122 -17.09 22.13 -0.26
CA SER A 122 -18.41 22.80 -0.13
C SER A 122 -19.11 22.64 1.23
N SER A 123 -18.68 21.71 2.09
CA SER A 123 -19.16 21.61 3.47
C SER A 123 -18.37 22.48 4.46
N MET A 124 -17.12 22.81 4.12
CA MET A 124 -16.19 23.57 4.94
C MET A 124 -16.71 24.99 5.17
N ARG A 125 -16.48 25.54 6.36
CA ARG A 125 -16.90 26.90 6.75
C ARG A 125 -15.75 27.85 7.04
N TRP A 126 -14.50 27.40 6.96
CA TRP A 126 -13.33 28.23 7.19
C TRP A 126 -13.15 29.28 6.09
N ASN A 127 -12.57 30.41 6.46
CA ASN A 127 -11.95 31.33 5.51
C ASN A 127 -10.47 30.93 5.39
N PHE A 128 -10.08 30.38 4.24
CA PHE A 128 -8.73 29.92 3.94
C PHE A 128 -8.18 30.69 2.74
N LYS A 129 -6.99 31.29 2.88
CA LYS A 129 -6.37 32.20 1.91
C LYS A 129 -4.84 32.11 1.98
N PRO A 130 -4.11 32.35 0.89
CA PRO A 130 -2.68 32.58 0.99
C PRO A 130 -2.39 34.01 1.50
N GLN A 131 -1.26 34.22 2.17
CA GLN A 131 -0.75 35.56 2.50
C GLN A 131 -0.06 36.19 1.29
N GLN A 132 0.62 35.39 0.47
CA GLN A 132 1.22 35.80 -0.80
C GLN A 132 0.55 35.05 -1.97
N TYR A 133 0.11 35.73 -3.03
CA TYR A 133 -0.49 35.06 -4.21
C TYR A 133 0.55 34.57 -5.24
N GLU A 134 1.71 35.22 -5.31
CA GLU A 134 2.85 34.83 -6.14
C GLU A 134 4.16 35.20 -5.42
N ILE A 135 5.14 34.31 -5.49
CA ILE A 135 6.55 34.62 -5.16
C ILE A 135 7.45 34.19 -6.32
N LYS A 136 8.69 34.67 -6.31
CA LYS A 136 9.73 34.29 -7.28
C LYS A 136 10.84 33.54 -6.57
N VAL A 137 11.25 32.40 -7.11
CA VAL A 137 12.22 31.48 -6.51
C VAL A 137 13.11 30.91 -7.63
N ALA A 138 14.41 30.81 -7.41
CA ALA A 138 15.31 30.11 -8.33
C ALA A 138 15.39 28.60 -8.00
N PRO A 139 15.61 27.71 -8.99
CA PRO A 139 15.90 26.30 -8.71
C PRO A 139 17.13 26.13 -7.81
N GLY A 140 17.02 25.26 -6.81
CA GLY A 140 17.97 25.11 -5.70
C GLY A 140 17.79 26.10 -4.54
N GLU A 141 16.88 27.07 -4.63
CA GLU A 141 16.57 27.99 -3.52
C GLU A 141 15.41 27.45 -2.66
N THR A 142 15.53 27.59 -1.33
CA THR A 142 14.45 27.22 -0.39
C THR A 142 13.53 28.41 -0.15
N ALA A 143 12.22 28.17 -0.08
CA ALA A 143 11.21 29.20 0.04
C ALA A 143 10.17 28.88 1.12
N LEU A 144 9.68 29.95 1.77
CA LEU A 144 8.66 29.89 2.82
C LEU A 144 7.46 30.76 2.40
N ALA A 145 6.30 30.14 2.29
CA ALA A 145 5.03 30.82 2.03
C ALA A 145 4.07 30.61 3.21
N PHE A 146 3.14 31.54 3.42
CA PHE A 146 2.16 31.43 4.52
C PHE A 146 0.74 31.37 3.97
N TYR A 147 -0.11 30.57 4.60
CA TYR A 147 -1.55 30.58 4.40
C TYR A 147 -2.24 30.86 5.73
N THR A 148 -3.31 31.64 5.73
CA THR A 148 -4.13 31.87 6.92
C THR A 148 -5.40 31.03 6.82
N ALA A 149 -5.70 30.27 7.87
CA ALA A 149 -7.01 29.65 8.07
C ALA A 149 -7.71 30.31 9.27
N LYS A 150 -8.99 30.66 9.10
CA LYS A 150 -9.86 31.15 10.17
C LYS A 150 -11.13 30.32 10.24
N ASN A 151 -11.56 29.92 11.43
CA ASN A 151 -12.86 29.28 11.66
C ASN A 151 -13.90 30.31 12.15
N PRO A 152 -14.81 30.82 11.30
CA PRO A 152 -15.80 31.83 11.68
C PRO A 152 -17.06 31.23 12.36
N THR A 153 -16.99 30.01 12.88
CA THR A 153 -18.17 29.30 13.44
C THR A 153 -18.05 29.10 14.95
N GLU A 154 -19.20 29.00 15.63
CA GLU A 154 -19.30 28.78 17.09
C GLU A 154 -18.93 27.34 17.54
N LYS A 155 -18.21 26.57 16.72
CA LYS A 155 -17.82 25.18 17.00
C LYS A 155 -16.39 24.93 16.57
N ALA A 156 -15.68 24.08 17.31
CA ALA A 156 -14.45 23.48 16.80
C ALA A 156 -14.77 22.68 15.53
N VAL A 157 -13.92 22.81 14.52
CA VAL A 157 -14.01 22.10 13.24
C VAL A 157 -12.65 21.47 12.97
N ILE A 158 -12.65 20.23 12.51
CA ILE A 158 -11.44 19.51 12.09
C ILE A 158 -11.36 19.53 10.56
N GLY A 159 -10.20 19.89 10.03
CA GLY A 159 -9.92 19.99 8.61
C GLY A 159 -8.71 19.14 8.22
N ILE A 160 -8.83 18.44 7.09
CA ILE A 160 -7.69 17.84 6.39
C ILE A 160 -7.53 18.55 5.04
N SER A 161 -6.31 18.87 4.62
CA SER A 161 -6.06 19.49 3.32
C SER A 161 -5.44 18.52 2.34
N THR A 162 -5.81 18.61 1.06
CA THR A 162 -5.03 18.00 -0.03
C THR A 162 -4.33 19.10 -0.82
N TYR A 163 -3.32 18.71 -1.59
CA TYR A 163 -2.57 19.64 -2.43
C TYR A 163 -2.34 19.08 -3.83
N ASN A 164 -2.14 19.98 -4.78
CA ASN A 164 -1.71 19.65 -6.13
C ASN A 164 -0.71 20.69 -6.64
N VAL A 165 0.23 20.22 -7.47
CA VAL A 165 1.19 21.06 -8.20
C VAL A 165 0.80 21.03 -9.67
N ILE A 166 0.77 22.18 -10.33
CA ILE A 166 0.45 22.34 -11.75
C ILE A 166 1.55 23.19 -12.41
N PRO A 167 2.15 22.76 -13.55
CA PRO A 167 1.90 21.50 -14.26
C PRO A 167 2.36 20.27 -13.46
N PHE A 168 1.84 19.09 -13.80
CA PHE A 168 2.06 17.86 -13.03
C PHE A 168 3.51 17.37 -13.13
N GLU A 169 4.12 17.61 -14.28
CA GLU A 169 5.52 17.35 -14.62
C GLU A 169 6.45 18.10 -13.65
N ALA A 170 6.15 19.37 -13.35
CA ALA A 170 6.89 20.16 -12.35
C ALA A 170 6.69 19.64 -10.91
N GLY A 171 5.65 18.83 -10.65
CA GLY A 171 5.41 18.18 -9.36
C GLY A 171 6.50 17.19 -8.97
N ALA A 172 7.24 16.60 -9.93
CA ALA A 172 8.35 15.71 -9.63
C ALA A 172 9.58 16.43 -9.02
N TYR A 173 9.72 17.73 -9.31
CA TYR A 173 10.83 18.57 -8.83
C TYR A 173 10.44 19.46 -7.64
N PHE A 174 9.14 19.50 -7.28
CA PHE A 174 8.61 20.35 -6.21
C PHE A 174 8.66 19.62 -4.86
N ASN A 175 9.71 19.86 -4.09
CA ASN A 175 9.97 19.16 -2.83
C ASN A 175 9.45 19.96 -1.63
N LYS A 176 8.37 19.49 -1.00
CA LYS A 176 7.76 20.12 0.18
C LYS A 176 8.30 19.51 1.47
N ILE A 177 9.03 20.31 2.26
CA ILE A 177 9.73 19.86 3.47
C ILE A 177 8.79 19.76 4.69
N GLN A 178 7.81 20.68 4.84
CA GLN A 178 6.89 20.70 6.00
C GLN A 178 5.43 20.93 5.57
N CYS A 179 4.49 20.08 6.01
CA CYS A 179 3.21 19.85 5.34
C CYS A 179 2.03 19.48 6.29
N PHE A 180 1.14 20.43 6.56
CA PHE A 180 -0.20 20.22 7.17
C PHE A 180 -1.19 19.41 6.28
N CYS A 181 -0.68 18.76 5.22
CA CYS A 181 -1.48 18.15 4.16
C CYS A 181 -1.88 16.69 4.45
N PHE A 182 -1.45 16.15 5.60
CA PHE A 182 -1.81 14.79 6.05
C PHE A 182 -2.08 14.73 7.57
N GLU A 183 -2.18 15.88 8.23
CA GLU A 183 -2.44 16.02 9.66
C GLU A 183 -3.78 16.73 9.87
N GLU A 184 -4.61 16.20 10.77
CA GLU A 184 -5.91 16.77 11.11
C GLU A 184 -5.75 18.09 11.88
N GLN A 185 -6.05 19.20 11.21
CA GLN A 185 -5.98 20.54 11.82
C GLN A 185 -7.32 20.85 12.50
N GLN A 186 -7.32 20.95 13.83
CA GLN A 186 -8.48 21.44 14.58
C GLN A 186 -8.36 22.95 14.80
N LEU A 187 -9.33 23.72 14.30
CA LEU A 187 -9.50 25.14 14.66
C LEU A 187 -10.72 25.31 15.56
N ASN A 188 -10.52 25.96 16.70
CA ASN A 188 -11.54 26.31 17.68
C ASN A 188 -12.44 27.47 17.19
N PRO A 189 -13.54 27.80 17.90
CA PRO A 189 -14.40 28.90 17.50
C PRO A 189 -13.67 30.24 17.38
N HIS A 190 -13.86 30.93 16.25
CA HIS A 190 -13.24 32.22 15.88
C HIS A 190 -11.72 32.25 15.79
N GLU A 191 -11.05 31.11 15.96
CA GLU A 191 -9.60 30.97 15.89
C GLU A 191 -9.06 31.26 14.47
N GLU A 192 -7.89 31.88 14.39
CA GLU A 192 -7.18 32.23 13.17
C GLU A 192 -5.70 31.85 13.32
N VAL A 193 -5.19 31.05 12.39
CA VAL A 193 -3.86 30.44 12.45
C VAL A 193 -3.15 30.64 11.11
N ASP A 194 -1.90 31.09 11.15
CA ASP A 194 -1.00 31.12 9.99
C ASP A 194 -0.21 29.81 9.89
N MET A 195 -0.30 29.17 8.72
CA MET A 195 0.26 27.87 8.39
C MET A 195 1.46 28.03 7.44
N PRO A 196 2.70 27.96 7.95
CA PRO A 196 3.93 28.02 7.14
C PRO A 196 4.14 26.79 6.24
N VAL A 197 4.31 27.03 4.94
CA VAL A 197 4.64 26.03 3.92
C VAL A 197 6.08 26.24 3.48
N PHE A 198 6.98 25.35 3.92
CA PHE A 198 8.39 25.35 3.56
C PHE A 198 8.68 24.31 2.46
N PHE A 199 9.34 24.74 1.38
CA PHE A 199 9.59 23.93 0.19
C PHE A 199 10.84 24.39 -0.56
N TYR A 200 11.27 23.60 -1.54
CA TYR A 200 12.26 24.00 -2.56
C TYR A 200 11.90 23.37 -3.90
N ILE A 201 12.65 23.77 -4.94
CA ILE A 201 12.52 23.24 -6.29
C ILE A 201 13.88 22.67 -6.68
N ASP A 202 13.93 21.40 -7.06
CA ASP A 202 15.18 20.73 -7.44
C ASP A 202 15.76 21.37 -8.73
N PRO A 203 17.05 21.75 -8.78
CA PRO A 203 17.67 22.35 -9.96
C PRO A 203 17.65 21.47 -11.21
N GLU A 204 17.41 20.15 -11.09
CA GLU A 204 17.17 19.24 -12.21
C GLU A 204 15.98 19.66 -13.10
N ILE A 205 15.03 20.46 -12.59
CA ILE A 205 13.93 21.06 -13.39
C ILE A 205 14.43 21.91 -14.58
N THR A 206 15.67 22.39 -14.50
CA THR A 206 16.31 23.19 -15.56
C THR A 206 16.85 22.33 -16.71
N GLN A 207 16.91 21.01 -16.53
CA GLN A 207 17.45 20.04 -17.50
C GLN A 207 16.36 19.27 -18.25
N ASP A 208 15.10 19.37 -17.82
CA ASP A 208 13.95 18.69 -18.44
C ASP A 208 13.39 19.50 -19.64
N PRO A 209 13.47 18.97 -20.88
CA PRO A 209 12.92 19.65 -22.06
C PRO A 209 11.40 19.85 -22.02
N ALA A 210 10.65 19.03 -21.28
CA ALA A 210 9.20 19.21 -21.12
C ALA A 210 8.85 20.45 -20.28
N LEU A 211 9.78 20.90 -19.44
CA LEU A 211 9.62 22.03 -18.53
C LEU A 211 10.47 23.26 -18.92
N GLU A 212 11.18 23.22 -20.06
CA GLU A 212 12.05 24.32 -20.54
C GLU A 212 11.33 25.67 -20.57
N HIS A 213 10.06 25.70 -20.97
CA HIS A 213 9.24 26.93 -21.08
C HIS A 213 8.24 27.10 -19.92
N CYS A 214 8.33 26.28 -18.87
CA CYS A 214 7.44 26.31 -17.71
C CYS A 214 7.93 27.29 -16.61
N ASP A 215 7.72 28.59 -16.81
CA ASP A 215 8.16 29.61 -15.83
C ASP A 215 7.18 29.86 -14.67
N THR A 216 6.07 29.10 -14.60
CA THR A 216 5.02 29.31 -13.60
C THR A 216 4.48 27.99 -13.08
N ILE A 217 4.72 27.73 -11.79
CA ILE A 217 4.21 26.57 -11.06
C ILE A 217 3.11 27.07 -10.11
N THR A 218 1.95 26.41 -10.11
CA THR A 218 0.84 26.72 -9.20
C THR A 218 0.72 25.62 -8.16
N LEU A 219 0.90 25.99 -6.89
CA LEU A 219 0.65 25.14 -5.74
C LEU A 219 -0.75 25.47 -5.20
N SER A 220 -1.70 24.54 -5.36
CA SER A 220 -3.06 24.67 -4.82
C SER A 220 -3.22 23.83 -3.55
N TYR A 221 -3.88 24.40 -2.55
CA TYR A 221 -4.38 23.71 -1.36
C TYR A 221 -5.90 23.69 -1.35
N THR A 222 -6.51 22.52 -1.12
CA THR A 222 -7.96 22.41 -0.88
C THR A 222 -8.21 21.84 0.51
N PHE A 223 -8.89 22.57 1.39
CA PHE A 223 -9.29 22.08 2.71
C PHE A 223 -10.66 21.38 2.68
N PHE A 224 -10.74 20.20 3.28
CA PHE A 224 -11.95 19.40 3.45
C PHE A 224 -12.24 19.15 4.94
N GLU A 225 -13.52 19.08 5.27
CA GLU A 225 -13.99 18.96 6.64
C GLU A 225 -13.96 17.49 7.08
N ALA A 226 -13.11 17.17 8.06
CA ALA A 226 -12.96 15.82 8.60
C ALA A 226 -14.13 15.50 9.55
N LYS A 227 -15.24 15.05 8.97
CA LYS A 227 -16.42 14.58 9.72
C LYS A 227 -16.32 13.09 10.04
N GLU A 228 -16.18 12.77 11.33
CA GLU A 228 -16.48 11.42 11.82
C GLU A 228 -17.88 10.98 11.34
N GLY A 229 -17.97 9.75 10.82
CA GLY A 229 -19.23 9.20 10.33
C GLY A 229 -19.77 9.81 9.03
N LEU A 230 -18.94 10.49 8.21
CA LEU A 230 -19.32 10.91 6.87
C LEU A 230 -19.78 9.70 6.03
N LYS A 231 -21.10 9.56 5.86
CA LYS A 231 -21.70 8.54 5.00
C LYS A 231 -21.50 8.88 3.53
N LEU A 232 -20.28 8.62 3.04
CA LEU A 232 -19.98 8.60 1.62
C LEU A 232 -20.95 7.64 0.93
N ASN A 233 -21.71 8.16 -0.02
CA ASN A 233 -22.80 7.43 -0.67
C ASN A 233 -22.23 6.55 -1.80
N PHE A 234 -21.39 5.59 -1.41
CA PHE A 234 -20.60 4.75 -2.30
C PHE A 234 -21.49 4.07 -3.37
N PRO A 235 -21.12 4.14 -4.66
CA PRO A 235 -21.79 3.36 -5.69
C PRO A 235 -21.50 1.87 -5.49
N ASN A 236 -22.47 1.01 -5.82
CA ASN A 236 -22.50 -0.42 -5.47
C ASN A 236 -21.28 -1.27 -5.89
N TYR A 237 -20.36 -0.76 -6.71
CA TYR A 237 -19.10 -1.42 -7.06
C TYR A 237 -17.98 -1.21 -6.03
N ALA A 238 -18.02 -0.14 -5.23
CA ALA A 238 -17.04 0.14 -4.20
C ALA A 238 -17.41 -0.59 -2.89
N LYS A 239 -16.71 -1.68 -2.58
CA LYS A 239 -16.89 -2.37 -1.29
C LYS A 239 -16.28 -1.53 -0.17
N PRO A 240 -17.06 -1.12 0.86
CA PRO A 240 -16.48 -0.44 2.02
C PRO A 240 -15.61 -1.43 2.81
N HIS A 241 -14.34 -1.09 2.98
CA HIS A 241 -13.49 -1.77 3.95
C HIS A 241 -13.83 -1.23 5.33
N ALA A 242 -14.41 -2.08 6.18
CA ALA A 242 -14.70 -1.70 7.56
C ALA A 242 -13.37 -1.58 8.33
N SER A 243 -13.00 -0.36 8.70
CA SER A 243 -11.91 -0.13 9.66
C SER A 243 -12.41 -0.56 11.04
N THR A 244 -11.91 -1.69 11.54
CA THR A 244 -12.14 -2.12 12.92
C THR A 244 -11.33 -1.23 13.85
N ALA A 245 -12.01 -0.62 14.83
CA ALA A 245 -11.39 0.08 15.96
C ALA A 245 -11.05 -0.89 17.10
#